data_AF-B6ED02-F1
#
_entry.id   AF-B6ED02-F1
#
_cell.length_a   1.000
_cell.length_b   1.000
_cell.length_c   1.000
_cell.angle_alpha   90.00
_cell.angle_beta   90.00
_cell.angle_gamma   90.00
#
_symmetry.space_group_name_H-M   'P 1'
#
loop_
_entity.id
_entity.type
_entity.pdbx_description
1 polymer ?
#
loop_
_entity_poly.entity_id
_entity_poly.type
_entity_poly.pdbx_seq_one_letter_code
_entity_poly.pdbx_strand_id
1 'polypeptide(L)'
;LMCGNHKEATQSMILTIILGVYFTVLQAQEYMETSFSISDSIYGSTFFVATGFHGLHVMIGSIFLFTCLMRILYHHFSTNHHLGFEAAAWYWHFVDVVWLILYTCIYWWGS
;
A
#
# COMPACT_ATOMS: atom_id res chain seq x y z
N LEU A 1 12.39 -12.64 9.54
CA LEU A 1 13.51 -12.88 8.61
C LEU A 1 14.85 -12.84 9.34
N MET A 2 15.25 -11.71 9.93
CA MET A 2 16.54 -11.56 10.63
C MET A 2 16.72 -12.54 11.82
N CYS A 3 15.65 -12.83 12.56
CA CYS A 3 15.67 -13.78 13.69
C CYS A 3 15.53 -15.27 13.26
N GLY A 4 15.55 -15.58 11.96
CA GLY A 4 15.40 -16.95 11.45
C GLY A 4 13.99 -17.57 11.59
N ASN A 5 13.03 -16.88 12.22
CA ASN A 5 11.66 -17.38 12.35
C ASN A 5 10.87 -17.19 11.02
N HIS A 6 10.90 -18.22 10.18
CA HIS A 6 10.21 -18.23 8.89
C HIS A 6 8.68 -18.20 9.03
N LYS A 7 8.12 -18.89 10.04
CA LYS A 7 6.67 -18.99 10.20
C LYS A 7 6.06 -17.62 10.53
N GLU A 8 6.65 -16.91 11.49
CA GLU A 8 6.20 -15.57 11.86
C GLU A 8 6.37 -14.58 10.72
N ALA A 9 7.50 -14.63 9.99
CA ALA A 9 7.75 -13.74 8.86
C ALA A 9 6.73 -13.96 7.72
N THR A 10 6.39 -15.21 7.43
CA THR A 10 5.36 -15.53 6.43
C THR A 10 3.98 -15.08 6.90
N GLN A 11 3.62 -15.32 8.16
CA GLN A 11 2.32 -14.93 8.71
C GLN A 11 2.13 -13.40 8.72
N SER A 12 3.14 -12.65 9.16
CA SER A 12 3.07 -11.19 9.17
C SER A 12 3.00 -10.61 7.76
N MET A 13 3.79 -11.16 6.83
CA MET A 13 3.75 -10.74 5.43
C MET A 13 2.38 -10.96 4.78
N ILE A 14 1.76 -12.13 5.01
CA ILE A 14 0.40 -12.41 4.52
C ILE A 14 -0.59 -11.39 5.08
N LEU A 15 -0.51 -11.09 6.39
CA LEU A 15 -1.39 -10.11 7.01
C LEU A 15 -1.22 -8.72 6.39
N THR A 16 0.01 -8.26 6.16
CA THR A 16 0.27 -6.96 5.53
C THR A 16 -0.33 -6.88 4.12
N ILE A 17 -0.18 -7.93 3.32
CA ILE A 17 -0.76 -7.97 1.96
C ILE A 17 -2.29 -7.94 2.02
N ILE A 18 -2.92 -8.68 2.95
CA ILE A 18 -4.37 -8.66 3.13
C ILE A 18 -4.85 -7.25 3.49
N LEU A 19 -4.14 -6.55 4.39
CA LEU A 19 -4.48 -5.17 4.75
C LEU A 19 -4.33 -4.19 3.56
N GLY A 20 -3.31 -4.37 2.73
CA GLY A 20 -3.13 -3.58 1.50
C GLY A 20 -4.23 -3.80 0.46
N VAL A 21 -4.66 -5.05 0.27
CA VAL A 21 -5.79 -5.38 -0.61
C VAL A 21 -7.08 -4.81 -0.03
N TYR A 22 -7.29 -4.94 1.29
CA TYR A 22 -8.44 -4.38 1.97
C TYR A 22 -8.55 -2.86 1.79
N PHE A 23 -7.44 -2.13 1.95
CA PHE A 23 -7.38 -0.70 1.65
C PHE A 23 -7.79 -0.38 0.20
N THR A 24 -7.27 -1.15 -0.76
CA THR A 24 -7.60 -0.95 -2.18
C THR A 24 -9.08 -1.16 -2.47
N VAL A 25 -9.71 -2.15 -1.84
CA VAL A 25 -11.16 -2.40 -1.95
C VAL A 25 -11.96 -1.24 -1.36
N LEU A 26 -11.58 -0.75 -0.17
CA LEU A 26 -12.23 0.40 0.44
C LEU A 26 -12.12 1.66 -0.43
N GLN A 27 -10.94 1.93 -1.01
CA GLN A 27 -10.74 3.07 -1.91
C GLN A 27 -11.59 2.95 -3.18
N ALA A 28 -11.74 1.74 -3.72
CA ALA A 28 -12.61 1.51 -4.87
C ALA A 28 -14.10 1.73 -4.52
N GLN A 29 -14.54 1.30 -3.34
CA GLN A 29 -15.90 1.55 -2.85
C GLN A 29 -16.15 3.05 -2.65
N GLU A 30 -15.19 3.77 -2.08
CA GLU A 30 -15.27 5.23 -1.96
C GLU A 30 -15.51 5.89 -3.32
N TYR A 31 -14.74 5.53 -4.36
CA TYR A 31 -14.90 6.10 -5.69
C TYR A 31 -16.24 5.77 -6.35
N MET A 32 -16.90 4.68 -5.96
CA MET A 32 -18.22 4.32 -6.46
C MET A 32 -19.34 5.06 -5.72
N GLU A 33 -19.13 5.43 -4.47
CA GLU A 33 -20.15 6.05 -3.60
C GLU A 33 -20.05 7.58 -3.54
N THR A 34 -18.92 8.19 -3.94
CA THR A 34 -18.77 9.66 -3.94
C THR A 34 -19.75 10.34 -4.89
N SER A 35 -20.36 11.44 -4.43
CA SER A 35 -21.35 12.22 -5.20
C SER A 35 -20.76 13.12 -6.30
N PHE A 36 -19.44 13.12 -6.46
CA PHE A 36 -18.70 13.93 -7.42
C PHE A 36 -17.74 13.06 -8.24
N SER A 37 -17.38 13.54 -9.42
CA SER A 37 -16.53 12.89 -10.40
C SER A 37 -15.24 13.67 -10.63
N ILE A 38 -14.29 13.07 -11.36
CA ILE A 38 -13.04 13.74 -11.74
C ILE A 38 -13.26 14.99 -12.60
N SER A 39 -14.37 15.05 -13.34
CA SER A 39 -14.76 16.21 -14.14
C SER A 39 -15.43 17.33 -13.33
N ASP A 40 -15.77 17.09 -12.06
CA ASP A 40 -16.48 18.06 -11.24
C ASP A 40 -15.51 19.02 -10.56
N SER A 41 -15.34 20.19 -11.18
CA SER A 41 -14.58 21.33 -10.68
C SER A 41 -13.10 21.01 -10.39
N ILE A 42 -12.42 21.98 -9.78
CA ILE A 42 -11.02 21.81 -9.36
C ILE A 42 -10.92 20.79 -8.20
N TYR A 43 -11.94 20.70 -7.34
CA TYR A 43 -11.91 19.78 -6.20
C TYR A 43 -11.93 18.30 -6.65
N GLY A 44 -12.83 17.91 -7.55
CA GLY A 44 -12.89 16.54 -8.05
C GLY A 44 -11.61 16.13 -8.76
N SER A 45 -11.07 17.02 -9.61
CA SER A 45 -9.80 16.74 -10.31
C SER A 45 -8.61 16.58 -9.36
N THR A 46 -8.45 17.43 -8.34
CA THR A 46 -7.35 17.27 -7.36
C THR A 46 -7.53 16.05 -6.48
N PHE A 47 -8.75 15.78 -6.02
CA PHE A 47 -9.08 14.61 -5.21
C PHE A 47 -8.70 13.32 -5.94
N PHE A 48 -9.28 13.05 -7.11
CA PHE A 48 -9.10 11.79 -7.82
C PHE A 48 -7.69 11.58 -8.36
N VAL A 49 -6.99 12.64 -8.78
CA VAL A 49 -5.59 12.51 -9.25
C VAL A 49 -4.66 12.20 -8.07
N ALA A 50 -4.77 12.92 -6.95
CA ALA A 50 -3.88 12.71 -5.81
C ALA A 50 -4.11 11.35 -5.14
N THR A 51 -5.37 11.02 -4.82
CA THR A 51 -5.74 9.76 -4.20
C THR A 51 -5.59 8.58 -5.16
N GLY A 52 -5.89 8.77 -6.46
CA GLY A 52 -5.72 7.75 -7.50
C GLY A 52 -4.26 7.40 -7.76
N PHE A 53 -3.37 8.40 -7.83
CA PHE A 53 -1.93 8.15 -7.97
C PHE A 53 -1.37 7.43 -6.74
N HIS A 54 -1.82 7.80 -5.55
CA HIS A 54 -1.48 7.08 -4.33
C HIS A 54 -2.01 5.63 -4.34
N GLY A 55 -3.27 5.41 -4.71
CA GLY A 55 -3.85 4.07 -4.85
C GLY A 55 -3.08 3.19 -5.83
N LEU A 56 -2.58 3.77 -6.93
CA LEU A 56 -1.66 3.07 -7.84
C LEU A 56 -0.37 2.62 -7.12
N HIS A 57 0.23 3.48 -6.29
CA HIS A 57 1.41 3.12 -5.51
C HIS A 57 1.11 2.03 -4.48
N VAL A 58 -0.07 2.03 -3.84
CA VAL A 58 -0.51 0.95 -2.95
C VAL A 58 -0.58 -0.39 -3.69
N MET A 59 -1.12 -0.40 -4.92
CA MET A 59 -1.16 -1.61 -5.75
C MET A 59 0.25 -2.10 -6.12
N ILE A 60 1.15 -1.21 -6.54
CA ILE A 60 2.55 -1.56 -6.83
C ILE A 60 3.24 -2.14 -5.59
N GLY A 61 3.07 -1.48 -4.44
CA GLY A 61 3.62 -1.94 -3.15
C GLY A 61 3.09 -3.31 -2.76
N SER A 62 1.80 -3.57 -2.98
CA SER A 62 1.15 -4.84 -2.64
C SER A 62 1.68 -5.98 -3.52
N ILE A 63 1.87 -5.72 -4.81
CA ILE A 63 2.52 -6.67 -5.74
C ILE A 63 3.97 -6.91 -5.30
N PHE A 64 4.70 -5.86 -4.91
CA PHE A 64 6.09 -6.00 -4.48
C PHE A 64 6.20 -6.84 -3.20
N LEU A 65 5.34 -6.61 -2.21
CA LEU A 65 5.25 -7.44 -1.01
C LEU A 65 4.85 -8.90 -1.33
N PHE A 66 3.91 -9.09 -2.26
CA PHE A 66 3.53 -10.42 -2.72
C PHE A 66 4.69 -11.18 -3.40
N THR A 67 5.49 -10.51 -4.23
CA THR A 67 6.71 -11.13 -4.78
C THR A 67 7.72 -11.47 -3.69
N CYS A 68 7.83 -10.65 -2.64
CA CYS A 68 8.67 -10.95 -1.48
C CYS A 68 8.12 -12.15 -0.70
N LEU A 69 6.81 -12.26 -0.50
CA LEU A 69 6.18 -13.44 0.12
C LEU A 69 6.53 -14.72 -0.64
N MET A 70 6.37 -14.72 -1.96
CA MET A 70 6.73 -15.88 -2.80
C MET A 70 8.21 -16.24 -2.62
N ARG A 71 9.11 -15.25 -2.61
CA ARG A 71 10.55 -15.47 -2.36
C ARG A 71 10.85 -15.99 -0.95
N ILE A 72 10.07 -15.61 0.06
CA ILE A 72 10.17 -16.18 1.42
C ILE A 72 9.78 -17.67 1.39
N LEU A 73 8.68 -18.01 0.71
CA LEU A 73 8.17 -19.39 0.60
C LEU A 73 9.13 -20.31 -0.17
N TYR A 74 9.83 -19.80 -1.18
CA TYR A 74 10.87 -20.52 -1.91
C TYR A 74 12.26 -20.44 -1.25
N HIS A 75 12.36 -19.93 -0.02
CA HIS A 75 13.62 -19.83 0.74
C HIS A 75 14.75 -19.06 0.03
N HIS A 76 14.42 -18.05 -0.79
CA HIS A 76 15.42 -17.23 -1.48
C HIS A 76 16.10 -16.18 -0.58
N PHE A 77 15.58 -15.94 0.61
CA PHE A 77 16.13 -14.97 1.56
C PHE A 77 16.89 -15.68 2.68
N SER A 78 18.08 -15.17 3.00
CA SER A 78 18.83 -15.53 4.21
C SER A 78 18.68 -14.45 5.28
N THR A 79 19.12 -14.74 6.51
CA THR A 79 19.06 -13.79 7.64
C THR A 79 19.87 -12.52 7.42
N ASN A 80 20.87 -12.56 6.52
CA ASN A 80 21.79 -11.45 6.27
C ASN A 80 21.65 -10.86 4.85
N HIS A 81 20.89 -11.53 3.96
CA HIS A 81 20.76 -11.11 2.57
C HIS A 81 19.28 -11.11 2.15
N HIS A 82 18.64 -9.95 2.39
CA HIS A 82 17.22 -9.73 2.13
C HIS A 82 16.91 -8.32 1.62
N LEU A 83 17.81 -7.72 0.83
CA LEU A 83 17.67 -6.37 0.28
C LEU A 83 16.33 -6.15 -0.45
N GLY A 84 15.86 -7.16 -1.19
CA GLY A 84 14.57 -7.08 -1.89
C GLY A 84 13.38 -6.88 -0.93
N PHE A 85 13.42 -7.52 0.24
CA PHE A 85 12.42 -7.31 1.29
C PHE A 85 12.57 -5.94 1.95
N GLU A 86 13.80 -5.49 2.23
CA GLU A 86 14.05 -4.15 2.79
C GLU A 86 13.54 -3.04 1.88
N ALA A 87 13.81 -3.15 0.57
CA ALA A 87 13.30 -2.20 -0.43
C ALA A 87 11.77 -2.17 -0.48
N ALA A 88 11.13 -3.34 -0.42
CA ALA A 88 9.67 -3.43 -0.37
C ALA A 88 9.10 -2.83 0.92
N ALA A 89 9.75 -3.02 2.06
CA ALA A 89 9.35 -2.43 3.34
C ALA A 89 9.50 -0.90 3.33
N TRP A 90 10.60 -0.37 2.78
CA TRP A 90 10.76 1.08 2.61
C TRP A 90 9.70 1.68 1.69
N TYR A 91 9.40 1.00 0.58
CA TYR A 91 8.35 1.44 -0.33
C TYR A 91 6.98 1.42 0.36
N TRP A 92 6.70 0.39 1.16
CA TRP A 92 5.44 0.30 1.91
C TRP A 92 5.29 1.44 2.92
N HIS A 93 6.33 1.74 3.71
CA HIS A 93 6.30 2.88 4.63
C HIS A 93 6.22 4.24 3.93
N PHE A 94 6.82 4.39 2.75
CA PHE A 94 6.64 5.57 1.92
C PHE A 94 5.15 5.77 1.56
N VAL A 95 4.49 4.71 1.12
CA VAL A 95 3.06 4.73 0.80
C VAL A 95 2.25 5.13 2.04
N ASP A 96 2.51 4.53 3.21
CA ASP A 96 1.81 4.87 4.46
C ASP A 96 1.92 6.38 4.81
N VAL A 97 3.13 6.95 4.72
CA VAL A 97 3.36 8.37 5.04
C VAL A 97 2.62 9.30 4.06
N VAL A 98 2.63 8.97 2.76
CA VAL A 98 1.89 9.75 1.76
C VAL A 98 0.39 9.71 2.05
N TRP A 99 -0.15 8.56 2.48
CA TRP A 99 -1.55 8.45 2.83
C TRP A 99 -1.93 9.36 4.02
N LEU A 100 -1.12 9.40 5.07
CA LEU A 100 -1.37 10.27 6.23
C LEU A 100 -1.44 11.75 5.83
N ILE A 101 -0.59 12.17 4.90
CA ILE A 101 -0.60 13.53 4.37
C ILE A 101 -1.88 13.78 3.56
N LEU A 102 -2.25 12.87 2.65
CA LEU A 102 -3.48 12.99 1.85
C LEU A 102 -4.73 13.03 2.73
N TYR A 103 -4.83 12.15 3.72
CA TYR A 103 -5.92 12.12 4.68
C TYR A 103 -6.05 13.45 5.42
N THR A 104 -4.94 13.98 5.94
CA THR A 104 -4.98 15.24 6.70
C THR A 104 -5.34 16.44 5.81
N CYS A 105 -4.77 16.53 4.62
CA CYS A 105 -4.95 17.71 3.75
C CYS A 105 -6.26 17.69 2.96
N ILE A 106 -6.66 16.54 2.39
CA ILE A 106 -7.81 16.45 1.49
C ILE A 106 -9.07 16.06 2.26
N TYR A 107 -8.98 15.00 3.07
CA TYR A 107 -10.17 14.43 3.74
C TYR A 107 -10.56 15.15 5.02
N TRP A 108 -9.63 15.83 5.68
CA TRP A 108 -9.92 16.53 6.94
C TRP A 108 -9.91 18.05 6.80
N TRP A 109 -8.83 18.64 6.28
CA TRP A 109 -8.73 20.09 6.20
C TRP A 109 -9.43 20.69 4.97
N GLY A 110 -9.42 19.97 3.85
CA GLY A 110 -9.99 20.41 2.57
C GLY A 110 -11.46 20.07 2.34
N SER A 111 -12.11 19.43 3.31
CA SER A 111 -13.54 19.03 3.29
C SER A 111 -14.40 19.99 4.11
#